data_AF-X0L4L8-F1
#
_entry.id   AF-X0L4L8-F1
#
_cell.length_a   1.000
_cell.length_b   1.000
_cell.length_c   1.000
_cell.angle_alpha   90.00
_cell.angle_beta   90.00
_cell.angle_gamma   90.00
#
_symmetry.space_group_name_H-M   'P 1'
#
loop_
_entity.id
_entity.type
_entity.pdbx_description
1 polymer ?
#
loop_
_entity_poly.entity_id
_entity_poly.type
_entity_poly.pdbx_seq_one_letter_code
_entity_poly.pdbx_strand_id
1 'polypeptide(L)'
;MAISSDMKFRRGFETSELILVNQDECVAWFCVSDCFWSESDTTELNSSLKRCYPDLKDFFLDKLGVKGSAYDYLLSTTSKEPHDVKMAVLSFMEEVGDFVPRFPAKPVRTAKILPVRCLDGTVSLCSVETEFAITDREQLRKELGNKITVLDFDLKEVRRLWPFFKWLDIEDRYLSRCVKERVIISPNYSSLLHGSKTSDLRRKSYHIARVASTFDTYGTYSDAATLFHRLKTLRVVEVSKMFSALEMVQDEQIIRSTPKPTVAHISNNTTDFTIYVPNDKKAQQRCLFSALPRVLEKWLRQDNYSRHTSEVLSSLTSIIASDISVLDEILEDQGIIELPFERHDIDDTRIPSWSTRKIVVKLPGQDVAKTVGWGVW
;
A
#
# COMPACT_ATOMS: atom_id res chain seq x y z
N MET A 1 -9.18 26.04 -50.02
CA MET A 1 -10.34 25.97 -49.10
C MET A 1 -10.27 27.18 -48.17
N ALA A 2 -11.19 28.13 -48.29
CA ALA A 2 -11.25 29.28 -47.38
C ALA A 2 -11.84 28.81 -46.05
N ILE A 3 -11.09 29.00 -44.96
CA ILE A 3 -11.59 28.79 -43.59
C ILE A 3 -12.70 29.83 -43.36
N SER A 4 -13.91 29.38 -43.02
CA SER A 4 -15.07 30.22 -42.71
C SER A 4 -14.71 31.32 -41.69
N SER A 5 -15.32 32.50 -41.78
CA SER A 5 -15.12 33.61 -40.83
C SER A 5 -15.35 33.17 -39.38
N ASP A 6 -16.29 32.27 -39.15
CA ASP A 6 -16.63 31.69 -37.84
C ASP A 6 -15.48 30.84 -37.28
N MET A 7 -14.75 30.14 -38.15
CA MET A 7 -13.57 29.38 -37.75
C MET A 7 -12.34 30.26 -37.50
N LYS A 8 -12.21 31.40 -38.20
CA LYS A 8 -11.18 32.40 -37.87
C LYS A 8 -11.44 33.06 -36.53
N PHE A 9 -12.71 33.33 -36.22
CA PHE A 9 -13.14 33.90 -34.96
C PHE A 9 -12.78 32.98 -33.78
N ARG A 10 -13.21 31.71 -33.80
CA ARG A 10 -12.85 30.73 -32.75
C ARG A 10 -11.34 30.57 -32.59
N ARG A 11 -10.61 30.41 -33.69
CA ARG A 11 -9.16 30.21 -33.66
C ARG A 11 -8.43 31.38 -33.00
N GLY A 12 -8.92 32.60 -33.11
CA GLY A 12 -8.33 33.75 -32.43
C GLY A 12 -8.34 33.61 -30.91
N PHE A 13 -9.46 33.16 -30.35
CA PHE A 13 -9.63 32.91 -28.91
C PHE A 13 -8.96 31.62 -28.41
N GLU A 14 -8.72 30.66 -29.31
CA GLU A 14 -7.95 29.44 -29.01
C GLU A 14 -6.44 29.72 -28.90
N THR A 15 -5.89 30.62 -29.72
CA THR A 15 -4.43 30.84 -29.79
C THR A 15 -3.95 32.10 -29.08
N SER A 16 -4.86 32.96 -28.63
CA SER A 16 -4.53 34.26 -28.03
C SER A 16 -5.36 34.51 -26.79
N GLU A 17 -4.76 35.18 -25.80
CA GLU A 17 -5.41 35.54 -24.54
C GLU A 17 -6.41 36.69 -24.75
N LEU A 18 -7.65 36.36 -25.13
CA LEU A 18 -8.70 37.33 -25.52
C LEU A 18 -9.90 37.35 -24.58
N ILE A 19 -9.89 36.56 -23.51
CA ILE A 19 -10.95 36.53 -22.49
C ILE A 19 -10.44 37.21 -21.24
N LEU A 20 -11.04 38.34 -20.85
CA LEU A 20 -10.68 39.05 -19.62
C LEU A 20 -11.45 38.47 -18.44
N VAL A 21 -10.76 37.85 -17.49
CA VAL A 21 -11.37 37.43 -16.23
C VAL A 21 -10.99 38.45 -15.16
N ASN A 22 -12.00 39.07 -14.58
CA ASN A 22 -11.87 40.01 -13.46
C ASN A 22 -12.68 39.45 -12.29
N GLN A 23 -11.99 38.81 -11.34
CA GLN A 23 -12.59 38.27 -10.13
C GLN A 23 -11.78 38.72 -8.92
N ASP A 24 -12.46 39.44 -8.02
CA ASP A 24 -11.94 39.95 -6.75
C ASP A 24 -10.61 40.73 -6.92
N GLU A 25 -9.45 40.08 -6.76
CA GLU A 25 -8.10 40.68 -6.86
C GLU A 25 -7.30 40.23 -8.11
N CYS A 26 -7.89 39.39 -8.97
CA CYS A 26 -7.21 38.84 -10.14
C CYS A 26 -7.84 39.37 -11.44
N VAL A 27 -7.08 40.19 -12.17
CA VAL A 27 -7.39 40.66 -13.52
C VAL A 27 -6.36 40.06 -14.47
N ALA A 28 -6.79 39.12 -15.30
CA ALA A 28 -5.90 38.46 -16.27
C ALA A 28 -6.65 38.13 -17.56
N TRP A 29 -5.88 38.05 -18.65
CA TRP A 29 -6.37 37.61 -19.95
C TRP A 29 -6.07 36.13 -20.13
N PHE A 30 -7.02 35.39 -20.70
CA PHE A 30 -6.96 33.95 -20.85
C PHE A 30 -7.32 33.52 -22.28
N CYS A 31 -6.80 32.37 -22.70
CA CYS A 31 -7.27 31.66 -23.89
C CYS A 31 -8.51 30.83 -23.54
N VAL A 32 -9.22 30.35 -24.56
CA VAL A 32 -10.36 29.42 -24.38
C VAL A 32 -9.97 28.15 -23.63
N SER A 33 -8.74 27.66 -23.81
CA SER A 33 -8.23 26.44 -23.15
C SER A 33 -8.11 26.57 -21.63
N ASP A 34 -7.97 27.80 -21.14
CA ASP A 34 -7.68 28.09 -19.73
C ASP A 34 -8.95 28.43 -18.94
N CYS A 35 -10.09 28.48 -19.65
CA CYS A 35 -11.39 28.85 -19.12
C CYS A 35 -12.34 27.66 -19.13
N PHE A 36 -13.33 27.69 -18.23
CA PHE A 36 -14.46 26.79 -18.27
C PHE A 36 -15.75 27.49 -17.83
N TRP A 37 -16.89 26.91 -18.16
CA TRP A 37 -18.19 27.37 -17.69
C TRP A 37 -18.69 26.47 -16.57
N SER A 38 -18.92 27.01 -15.38
CA SER A 38 -19.51 26.28 -14.24
C SER A 38 -20.81 26.92 -13.79
N GLU A 39 -21.82 26.08 -13.57
CA GLU A 39 -23.11 26.46 -12.98
C GLU A 39 -23.05 26.50 -11.45
N SER A 40 -22.09 25.81 -10.83
CA SER A 40 -21.92 25.79 -9.38
C SER A 40 -21.36 27.11 -8.86
N ASP A 41 -22.12 27.77 -7.97
CA ASP A 41 -21.72 29.03 -7.34
C ASP A 41 -20.59 28.84 -6.30
N THR A 42 -20.24 27.59 -5.97
CA THR A 42 -19.14 27.23 -5.04
C THR A 42 -17.76 27.25 -5.69
N THR A 43 -17.66 27.56 -6.98
CA THR A 43 -16.43 27.46 -7.74
C THR A 43 -15.60 28.74 -7.58
N GLU A 44 -14.67 28.76 -6.63
CA GLU A 44 -13.66 29.84 -6.44
C GLU A 44 -12.56 29.86 -7.53
N LEU A 45 -12.70 29.07 -8.60
CA LEU A 45 -11.68 29.02 -9.63
C LEU A 45 -11.66 30.31 -10.43
N ASN A 46 -10.47 30.89 -10.49
CA ASN A 46 -10.05 32.03 -11.31
C ASN A 46 -10.35 31.90 -12.83
N SER A 47 -11.06 30.87 -13.26
CA SER A 47 -11.32 30.48 -14.65
C SER A 47 -12.81 30.23 -14.97
N SER A 48 -13.73 30.32 -13.99
CA SER A 48 -15.17 30.15 -14.24
C SER A 48 -15.79 31.41 -14.84
N LEU A 49 -16.26 31.31 -16.09
CA LEU A 49 -16.75 32.47 -16.84
C LEU A 49 -18.14 32.97 -16.41
N LYS A 50 -18.96 32.13 -15.77
CA LYS A 50 -20.32 32.50 -15.32
C LYS A 50 -20.31 33.72 -14.39
N ARG A 51 -19.31 33.82 -13.51
CA ARG A 51 -19.21 34.92 -12.54
C ARG A 51 -18.88 36.26 -13.20
N CYS A 52 -18.07 36.26 -14.25
CA CYS A 52 -17.70 37.48 -14.99
C CYS A 52 -18.72 37.84 -16.07
N TYR A 53 -19.37 36.83 -16.66
CA TYR A 53 -20.20 36.97 -17.84
C TYR A 53 -21.48 36.13 -17.76
N PRO A 54 -22.36 36.36 -16.76
CA PRO A 54 -23.50 35.49 -16.49
C PRO A 54 -24.47 35.34 -17.67
N ASP A 55 -24.62 36.40 -18.47
CA ASP A 55 -25.57 36.44 -19.59
C ASP A 55 -25.01 35.87 -20.91
N LEU A 56 -23.74 35.44 -20.93
CA LEU A 56 -23.03 35.04 -22.16
C LEU A 56 -22.79 33.53 -22.26
N LYS A 57 -23.61 32.71 -21.59
CA LYS A 57 -23.48 31.25 -21.58
C LYS A 57 -23.36 30.65 -22.97
N ASP A 58 -24.35 30.89 -23.82
CA ASP A 58 -24.42 30.32 -25.17
C ASP A 58 -23.28 30.84 -26.06
N PHE A 59 -22.80 32.05 -25.79
CA PHE A 59 -21.63 32.59 -26.49
C PHE A 59 -20.36 31.79 -26.12
N PHE A 60 -20.10 31.54 -24.83
CA PHE A 60 -18.90 30.81 -24.43
C PHE A 60 -18.97 29.32 -24.76
N LEU A 61 -20.09 28.66 -24.45
CA LEU A 61 -20.27 27.24 -24.71
C LEU A 61 -20.42 26.94 -26.21
N ASP A 62 -21.38 27.58 -26.88
CA ASP A 62 -21.74 27.19 -28.24
C ASP A 62 -20.93 27.93 -29.31
N LYS A 63 -20.56 29.20 -29.07
CA LYS A 63 -19.81 29.99 -30.08
C LYS A 63 -18.30 29.90 -29.91
N LEU A 64 -17.76 29.96 -28.70
CA LEU A 64 -16.31 29.87 -28.48
C LEU A 64 -15.82 28.45 -28.20
N GLY A 65 -16.71 27.53 -27.80
CA GLY A 65 -16.33 26.15 -27.50
C GLY A 65 -15.56 26.02 -26.17
N VAL A 66 -15.81 26.92 -25.22
CA VAL A 66 -15.30 26.80 -23.86
C VAL A 66 -15.88 25.53 -23.24
N LYS A 67 -15.03 24.79 -22.52
CA LYS A 67 -15.44 23.54 -21.86
C LYS A 67 -16.42 23.84 -20.71
N GLY A 68 -17.45 23.01 -20.55
CA GLY A 68 -18.20 22.96 -19.29
C GLY A 68 -17.34 22.38 -18.17
N SER A 69 -17.58 22.78 -16.92
CA SER A 69 -16.84 22.25 -15.77
C SER A 69 -16.99 20.75 -15.64
N ALA A 70 -15.86 20.05 -15.49
CA ALA A 70 -15.86 18.63 -15.20
C ALA A 70 -16.55 18.33 -13.86
N TYR A 71 -16.45 19.22 -12.86
CA TYR A 71 -17.14 19.07 -11.58
C TYR A 71 -18.67 19.02 -11.76
N ASP A 72 -19.24 19.97 -12.50
CA ASP A 72 -20.68 20.03 -12.76
C ASP A 72 -21.14 18.85 -13.62
N TYR A 73 -20.32 18.46 -14.61
CA TYR A 73 -20.59 17.26 -15.38
C TYR A 73 -20.64 16.02 -14.47
N LEU A 74 -19.69 15.85 -13.55
CA LEU A 74 -19.68 14.73 -12.60
C LEU A 74 -20.93 14.71 -11.71
N LEU A 75 -21.43 15.85 -11.27
CA LEU A 75 -22.61 15.95 -10.39
C LEU A 75 -23.96 15.96 -11.12
N SER A 76 -23.98 16.15 -12.44
CA SER A 76 -25.24 16.15 -13.21
C SER A 76 -26.02 14.83 -13.07
N THR A 77 -27.35 14.89 -13.11
CA THR A 77 -28.23 13.72 -12.93
C THR A 77 -28.51 12.94 -14.21
N THR A 78 -27.91 13.35 -15.33
CA THR A 78 -28.03 12.66 -16.62
C THR A 78 -27.40 11.28 -16.55
N SER A 79 -27.96 10.32 -17.29
CA SER A 79 -27.31 9.01 -17.50
C SER A 79 -25.97 9.25 -18.21
N LYS A 80 -24.91 8.61 -17.70
CA LYS A 80 -23.54 8.76 -18.22
C LYS A 80 -22.93 7.40 -18.46
N GLU A 81 -22.17 7.29 -19.53
CA GLU A 81 -21.35 6.11 -19.77
C GLU A 81 -20.12 6.14 -18.85
N PRO A 82 -19.66 4.98 -18.34
CA PRO A 82 -18.50 4.93 -17.45
C PRO A 82 -17.24 5.54 -18.04
N HIS A 83 -17.05 5.41 -19.36
CA HIS A 83 -15.91 6.00 -20.06
C HIS A 83 -15.92 7.53 -20.00
N ASP A 84 -17.08 8.17 -20.20
CA ASP A 84 -17.18 9.63 -20.19
C ASP A 84 -16.95 10.21 -18.79
N VAL A 85 -17.48 9.53 -17.76
CA VAL A 85 -17.23 9.90 -16.36
C VAL A 85 -15.76 9.74 -16.01
N LYS A 86 -15.12 8.67 -16.46
CA LYS A 86 -13.68 8.45 -16.26
C LYS A 86 -12.87 9.63 -16.83
N MET A 87 -13.18 10.05 -18.06
CA MET A 87 -12.54 11.20 -18.70
C MET A 87 -12.84 12.52 -17.97
N ALA A 88 -14.06 12.67 -17.42
CA ALA A 88 -14.42 13.83 -16.61
C ALA A 88 -13.67 13.88 -15.27
N VAL A 89 -13.47 12.76 -14.58
CA VAL A 89 -12.65 12.72 -13.35
C VAL A 89 -11.21 13.14 -13.64
N LEU A 90 -10.63 12.68 -14.76
CA LEU A 90 -9.30 13.09 -15.19
C LEU A 90 -9.24 14.58 -15.57
N SER A 91 -10.27 15.09 -16.27
CA SER A 91 -10.38 16.50 -16.66
C SER A 91 -10.57 17.41 -15.44
N PHE A 92 -11.34 16.96 -14.44
CA PHE A 92 -11.48 17.68 -13.17
C PHE A 92 -10.13 17.87 -12.49
N MET A 93 -9.28 16.83 -12.49
CA MET A 93 -7.93 16.93 -11.97
C MET A 93 -7.01 17.83 -12.79
N GLU A 94 -7.28 18.04 -14.08
CA GLU A 94 -6.62 19.05 -14.91
C GLU A 94 -7.07 20.46 -14.54
N GLU A 95 -8.38 20.65 -14.32
CA GLU A 95 -8.97 21.95 -13.95
C GLU A 95 -8.46 22.44 -12.59
N VAL A 96 -8.34 21.55 -11.59
CA VAL A 96 -7.98 21.94 -10.22
C VAL A 96 -6.50 21.83 -9.89
N GLY A 97 -5.74 21.05 -10.66
CA GLY A 97 -4.34 20.74 -10.37
C GLY A 97 -4.15 20.16 -8.97
N ASP A 98 -3.13 20.64 -8.25
CA ASP A 98 -2.86 20.23 -6.86
C ASP A 98 -3.84 20.86 -5.84
N PHE A 99 -4.76 21.73 -6.27
CA PHE A 99 -5.68 22.49 -5.42
C PHE A 99 -7.09 21.90 -5.34
N VAL A 100 -7.21 20.56 -5.38
CA VAL A 100 -8.47 19.81 -5.18
C VAL A 100 -9.33 20.29 -3.98
N PRO A 101 -8.78 20.71 -2.82
CA PRO A 101 -9.58 21.05 -1.62
C PRO A 101 -10.58 22.21 -1.78
N ARG A 102 -10.52 22.96 -2.87
CA ARG A 102 -11.38 24.14 -3.10
C ARG A 102 -12.84 23.78 -3.42
N PHE A 103 -13.12 22.53 -3.81
CA PHE A 103 -14.49 22.04 -3.98
C PHE A 103 -14.97 21.25 -2.76
N PRO A 104 -16.28 21.25 -2.46
CA PRO A 104 -16.81 20.37 -1.45
C PRO A 104 -16.73 18.92 -1.96
N ALA A 105 -16.07 18.05 -1.17
CA ALA A 105 -15.97 16.62 -1.48
C ALA A 105 -17.32 15.90 -1.31
N LYS A 106 -18.17 16.39 -0.41
CA LYS A 106 -19.40 15.68 -0.01
C LYS A 106 -20.33 15.33 -1.19
N PRO A 107 -20.66 16.24 -2.13
CA PRO A 107 -21.46 15.89 -3.30
C PRO A 107 -20.81 14.80 -4.16
N VAL A 108 -19.49 14.89 -4.37
CA VAL A 108 -18.73 13.94 -5.18
C VAL A 108 -18.66 12.56 -4.53
N ARG A 109 -18.52 12.50 -3.20
CA ARG A 109 -18.54 11.23 -2.44
C ARG A 109 -19.87 10.48 -2.60
N THR A 110 -20.98 11.22 -2.64
CA THR A 110 -22.33 10.64 -2.77
C THR A 110 -22.71 10.31 -4.21
N ALA A 111 -22.10 10.99 -5.19
CA ALA A 111 -22.43 10.80 -6.59
C ALA A 111 -21.87 9.47 -7.12
N LYS A 112 -22.61 8.85 -8.05
CA LYS A 112 -22.17 7.65 -8.77
C LYS A 112 -21.21 8.04 -9.89
N ILE A 113 -19.96 8.31 -9.52
CA ILE A 113 -18.94 8.82 -10.46
C ILE A 113 -17.65 8.01 -10.47
N LEU A 114 -17.57 6.94 -9.68
CA LEU A 114 -16.41 6.07 -9.63
C LEU A 114 -16.66 4.89 -10.56
N PRO A 115 -15.94 4.77 -11.68
CA PRO A 115 -16.07 3.62 -12.56
C PRO A 115 -15.45 2.41 -11.86
N VAL A 116 -16.28 1.42 -11.52
CA VAL A 116 -15.87 0.19 -10.84
C VAL A 116 -16.07 -0.98 -11.78
N ARG A 117 -15.00 -1.74 -12.01
CA ARG A 117 -15.02 -2.99 -12.73
C ARG A 117 -15.46 -4.12 -11.79
N CYS A 118 -16.62 -4.68 -12.08
CA CYS A 118 -17.25 -5.76 -11.34
C CYS A 118 -16.61 -7.13 -11.66
N LEU A 119 -16.98 -8.15 -10.89
CA LEU A 119 -16.44 -9.52 -11.04
C LEU A 119 -16.79 -10.17 -12.38
N ASP A 120 -17.93 -9.79 -12.97
CA ASP A 120 -18.37 -10.21 -14.30
C ASP A 120 -17.64 -9.48 -15.44
N GLY A 121 -16.76 -8.52 -15.11
CA GLY A 121 -16.01 -7.71 -16.06
C GLY A 121 -16.75 -6.47 -16.56
N THR A 122 -18.01 -6.26 -16.15
CA THR A 122 -18.74 -5.03 -16.48
C THR A 122 -18.18 -3.85 -15.69
N VAL A 123 -18.30 -2.65 -16.26
CA VAL A 123 -17.93 -1.41 -15.56
C VAL A 123 -19.20 -0.66 -15.22
N SER A 124 -19.40 -0.36 -13.94
CA SER A 124 -20.55 0.38 -13.44
C SER A 124 -20.11 1.63 -12.68
N LEU A 125 -20.97 2.64 -12.66
CA LEU A 125 -20.71 3.86 -11.92
C LEU A 125 -21.22 3.73 -10.48
N CYS A 126 -20.29 3.86 -9.54
CA CYS A 126 -20.51 3.68 -8.11
C CYS A 126 -20.20 4.97 -7.34
N SER A 127 -20.76 5.07 -6.12
CA SER A 127 -20.36 6.07 -5.14
C SER A 127 -19.23 5.53 -4.25
N VAL A 128 -18.72 6.36 -3.35
CA VAL A 128 -17.72 5.93 -2.35
C VAL A 128 -18.26 4.84 -1.42
N GLU A 129 -19.59 4.74 -1.25
CA GLU A 129 -20.23 3.74 -0.38
C GLU A 129 -20.10 2.31 -0.90
N THR A 130 -19.88 2.11 -2.20
CA THR A 130 -19.63 0.78 -2.77
C THR A 130 -18.21 0.33 -2.43
N GLU A 131 -18.03 -0.92 -1.99
CA GLU A 131 -16.70 -1.49 -1.76
C GLU A 131 -15.99 -1.81 -3.09
N PHE A 132 -14.75 -1.35 -3.21
CA PHE A 132 -13.87 -1.63 -4.34
C PHE A 132 -12.42 -1.41 -3.92
N ALA A 133 -11.46 -2.00 -4.65
CA ALA A 133 -10.04 -1.73 -4.44
C ALA A 133 -9.45 -0.78 -5.48
N ILE A 134 -8.43 -0.02 -5.12
CA ILE A 134 -7.67 0.85 -6.02
C ILE A 134 -6.37 0.16 -6.42
N THR A 135 -6.18 -0.06 -7.72
CA THR A 135 -5.03 -0.79 -8.25
C THR A 135 -3.77 0.09 -8.35
N ASP A 136 -3.07 0.26 -7.23
CA ASP A 136 -1.75 0.93 -7.20
C ASP A 136 -0.57 -0.05 -7.41
N ARG A 137 -0.84 -1.36 -7.36
CA ARG A 137 0.12 -2.44 -7.55
C ARG A 137 -0.40 -3.51 -8.52
N GLU A 138 0.10 -3.45 -9.75
CA GLU A 138 -0.26 -4.41 -10.80
C GLU A 138 0.03 -5.86 -10.41
N GLN A 139 1.10 -6.11 -9.64
CA GLN A 139 1.42 -7.45 -9.16
C GLN A 139 0.35 -8.00 -8.20
N LEU A 140 -0.13 -7.18 -7.25
CA LEU A 140 -1.19 -7.60 -6.32
C LEU A 140 -2.50 -7.87 -7.08
N ARG A 141 -2.82 -7.00 -8.05
CA ARG A 141 -3.98 -7.16 -8.94
C ARG A 141 -3.94 -8.49 -9.69
N LYS A 142 -2.80 -8.82 -10.31
CA LYS A 142 -2.61 -10.08 -11.05
C LYS A 142 -2.79 -11.31 -10.17
N GLU A 143 -2.32 -11.26 -8.92
CA GLU A 143 -2.40 -12.39 -8.00
C GLU A 143 -3.80 -12.64 -7.45
N LEU A 144 -4.58 -11.57 -7.21
CA LEU A 144 -5.98 -11.68 -6.79
C LEU A 144 -6.91 -12.01 -7.96
N GLY A 145 -6.52 -11.63 -9.19
CA GLY A 145 -7.27 -11.93 -10.41
C GLY A 145 -8.68 -11.35 -10.39
N ASN A 146 -9.62 -11.94 -11.13
CA ASN A 146 -11.01 -11.46 -11.22
C ASN A 146 -11.88 -11.83 -10.00
N LYS A 147 -11.27 -11.97 -8.81
CA LYS A 147 -11.98 -12.27 -7.56
C LYS A 147 -12.36 -11.03 -6.76
N ILE A 148 -11.91 -9.85 -7.19
CA ILE A 148 -12.13 -8.56 -6.52
C ILE A 148 -12.72 -7.55 -7.49
N THR A 149 -13.60 -6.67 -7.00
CA THR A 149 -14.01 -5.46 -7.71
C THR A 149 -12.93 -4.40 -7.57
N VAL A 150 -12.65 -3.68 -8.65
CA VAL A 150 -11.58 -2.67 -8.68
C VAL A 150 -12.03 -1.41 -9.40
N LEU A 151 -11.47 -0.29 -8.97
CA LEU A 151 -11.65 0.97 -9.68
C LEU A 151 -11.01 0.88 -11.09
N ASP A 152 -11.74 1.30 -12.12
CA ASP A 152 -11.41 1.11 -13.54
C ASP A 152 -10.44 2.18 -14.09
N PHE A 153 -9.34 2.38 -13.38
CA PHE A 153 -8.22 3.21 -13.82
C PHE A 153 -6.96 2.36 -13.98
N ASP A 154 -6.15 2.70 -14.98
CA ASP A 154 -4.82 2.11 -15.13
C ASP A 154 -3.85 2.70 -14.10
N LEU A 155 -2.65 2.11 -13.99
CA LEU A 155 -1.67 2.53 -12.99
C LEU A 155 -1.19 3.99 -13.16
N LYS A 156 -1.13 4.50 -14.39
CA LYS A 156 -0.71 5.88 -14.67
C LYS A 156 -1.80 6.84 -14.22
N GLU A 157 -3.05 6.53 -14.53
CA GLU A 157 -4.22 7.26 -14.10
C GLU A 157 -4.36 7.24 -12.57
N VAL A 158 -4.23 6.08 -11.92
CA VAL A 158 -4.28 5.95 -10.45
C VAL A 158 -3.24 6.84 -9.78
N ARG A 159 -2.02 6.91 -10.32
CA ARG A 159 -0.96 7.80 -9.79
C ARG A 159 -1.33 9.27 -9.96
N ARG A 160 -1.86 9.65 -11.12
CA ARG A 160 -2.31 11.01 -11.40
C ARG A 160 -3.45 11.43 -10.47
N LEU A 161 -4.34 10.49 -10.15
CA LEU A 161 -5.50 10.68 -9.29
C LEU A 161 -5.19 10.54 -7.79
N TRP A 162 -3.93 10.42 -7.38
CA TRP A 162 -3.60 10.35 -5.95
C TRP A 162 -4.18 11.51 -5.12
N PRO A 163 -4.08 12.79 -5.54
CA PRO A 163 -4.70 13.89 -4.80
C PRO A 163 -6.23 13.79 -4.74
N PHE A 164 -6.87 13.25 -5.79
CA PHE A 164 -8.31 13.02 -5.84
C PHE A 164 -8.75 11.97 -4.81
N PHE A 165 -8.06 10.84 -4.74
CA PHE A 165 -8.38 9.76 -3.80
C PHE A 165 -8.15 10.16 -2.34
N LYS A 166 -7.11 10.97 -2.09
CA LYS A 166 -6.90 11.62 -0.80
C LYS A 166 -8.02 12.58 -0.43
N TRP A 167 -8.45 13.41 -1.37
CA TRP A 167 -9.56 14.35 -1.15
C TRP A 167 -10.91 13.66 -0.90
N LEU A 168 -11.14 12.49 -1.50
CA LEU A 168 -12.32 11.65 -1.24
C LEU A 168 -12.21 10.80 0.05
N ASP A 169 -11.03 10.76 0.68
CA ASP A 169 -10.74 9.94 1.86
C ASP A 169 -10.98 8.44 1.62
N ILE A 170 -10.36 7.91 0.55
CA ILE A 170 -10.47 6.50 0.14
C ILE A 170 -9.11 5.82 -0.10
N GLU A 171 -8.03 6.42 0.43
CA GLU A 171 -6.66 5.89 0.23
C GLU A 171 -6.45 4.54 0.92
N ASP A 172 -7.22 4.21 1.95
CA ASP A 172 -7.19 2.90 2.61
C ASP A 172 -7.55 1.74 1.65
N ARG A 173 -8.23 2.04 0.54
CA ARG A 173 -8.64 1.08 -0.50
C ARG A 173 -7.54 0.73 -1.50
N TYR A 174 -6.36 1.36 -1.43
CA TYR A 174 -5.22 0.93 -2.24
C TYR A 174 -4.87 -0.53 -1.95
N LEU A 175 -4.62 -1.32 -3.00
CA LEU A 175 -4.20 -2.72 -2.84
C LEU A 175 -2.96 -2.83 -1.95
N SER A 176 -2.03 -1.89 -2.02
CA SER A 176 -0.87 -1.85 -1.12
C SER A 176 -1.20 -1.67 0.37
N ARG A 177 -2.41 -1.21 0.72
CA ARG A 177 -2.85 -0.99 2.10
C ARG A 177 -3.84 -2.04 2.58
N CYS A 178 -4.77 -2.46 1.72
CA CYS A 178 -5.84 -3.39 2.11
C CYS A 178 -5.46 -4.87 1.91
N VAL A 179 -4.46 -5.19 1.09
CA VAL A 179 -3.98 -6.56 0.89
C VAL A 179 -2.92 -6.91 1.93
N LYS A 180 -3.11 -8.03 2.61
CA LYS A 180 -2.16 -8.60 3.57
C LYS A 180 -1.63 -9.93 3.06
N GLU A 181 -0.38 -10.21 3.39
CA GLU A 181 0.22 -11.50 3.13
C GLU A 181 -0.06 -12.47 4.28
N ARG A 182 -0.72 -13.59 3.98
CA ARG A 182 -1.00 -14.66 4.95
C ARG A 182 -0.16 -15.89 4.64
N VAL A 183 0.65 -16.31 5.59
CA VAL A 183 1.43 -17.54 5.48
C VAL A 183 0.66 -18.71 6.10
N ILE A 184 0.58 -19.79 5.34
CA ILE A 184 -0.02 -21.07 5.68
C ILE A 184 1.13 -22.05 5.90
N ILE A 185 1.25 -22.52 7.13
CA ILE A 185 2.23 -23.54 7.50
C ILE A 185 1.48 -24.87 7.56
N SER A 186 1.95 -25.85 6.79
CA SER A 186 1.32 -27.18 6.83
C SER A 186 1.50 -27.79 8.23
N PRO A 187 0.42 -28.22 8.89
CA PRO A 187 0.51 -28.81 10.22
C PRO A 187 1.13 -30.21 10.09
N ASN A 188 2.46 -30.28 10.23
CA ASN A 188 3.12 -31.53 10.54
C ASN A 188 3.59 -31.50 12.00
N TYR A 189 3.46 -32.63 12.67
CA TYR A 189 3.86 -32.91 14.06
C TYR A 189 5.38 -32.79 14.33
N SER A 190 6.13 -32.15 13.44
CA SER A 190 7.59 -32.11 13.37
C SER A 190 8.12 -30.69 13.12
N SER A 191 7.49 -29.67 13.70
CA SER A 191 8.15 -28.36 13.81
C SER A 191 9.30 -28.50 14.81
N LEU A 192 10.53 -28.33 14.32
CA LEU A 192 11.73 -28.51 15.13
C LEU A 192 12.39 -27.16 15.35
N LEU A 193 12.77 -26.88 16.60
CA LEU A 193 13.57 -25.71 16.91
C LEU A 193 14.95 -25.89 16.28
N HIS A 194 15.33 -24.96 15.40
CA HIS A 194 16.68 -24.88 14.88
C HIS A 194 17.58 -24.18 15.92
N GLY A 195 18.02 -24.93 16.93
CA GLY A 195 18.72 -24.40 18.11
C GLY A 195 19.93 -23.53 17.77
N SER A 196 20.84 -24.02 16.93
CA SER A 196 22.04 -23.28 16.52
C SER A 196 21.71 -21.94 15.83
N LYS A 197 20.79 -21.94 14.85
CA LYS A 197 20.40 -20.69 14.16
C LYS A 197 19.58 -19.74 15.04
N THR A 198 18.83 -20.29 15.99
CA THR A 198 18.15 -19.49 17.01
C THR A 198 19.16 -18.75 17.88
N SER A 199 20.17 -19.43 18.44
CA SER A 199 21.21 -18.78 19.24
C SER A 199 22.02 -17.78 18.41
N ASP A 200 22.43 -18.13 17.19
CA ASP A 200 23.15 -17.25 16.26
C ASP A 200 22.42 -15.92 16.03
N LEU A 201 21.15 -15.96 15.61
CA LEU A 201 20.37 -14.73 15.36
C LEU A 201 20.09 -13.95 16.66
N ARG A 202 19.90 -14.64 17.81
CA ARG A 202 19.73 -13.95 19.10
C ARG A 202 20.98 -13.19 19.50
N ARG A 203 22.16 -13.75 19.30
CA ARG A 203 23.44 -13.07 19.54
C ARG A 203 23.62 -11.87 18.61
N LYS A 204 23.09 -11.95 17.39
CA LYS A 204 23.13 -10.88 16.38
C LYS A 204 22.03 -9.80 16.53
N SER A 205 21.14 -9.93 17.50
CA SER A 205 20.03 -8.99 17.73
C SER A 205 20.46 -7.53 17.88
N TYR A 206 21.58 -7.26 18.56
CA TYR A 206 22.12 -5.90 18.71
C TYR A 206 22.45 -5.27 17.35
N HIS A 207 23.09 -6.04 16.47
CA HIS A 207 23.46 -5.62 15.11
C HIS A 207 22.23 -5.35 14.25
N ILE A 208 21.18 -6.17 14.37
CA ILE A 208 19.90 -5.92 13.68
C ILE A 208 19.25 -4.63 14.20
N ALA A 209 19.29 -4.37 15.51
CA ALA A 209 18.77 -3.15 16.11
C ALA A 209 19.56 -1.89 15.67
N ARG A 210 20.88 -2.00 15.47
CA ARG A 210 21.71 -0.91 14.92
C ARG A 210 21.24 -0.50 13.52
N VAL A 211 20.98 -1.47 12.65
CA VAL A 211 20.43 -1.22 11.30
C VAL A 211 19.07 -0.55 11.40
N ALA A 212 18.17 -1.09 12.22
CA ALA A 212 16.85 -0.50 12.45
C ALA A 212 16.95 0.96 12.91
N SER A 213 17.85 1.26 13.85
CA SER A 213 18.03 2.61 14.37
C SER A 213 18.66 3.59 13.39
N THR A 214 19.58 3.12 12.55
CA THR A 214 20.23 3.96 11.52
C THR A 214 19.21 4.47 10.51
N PHE A 215 18.23 3.63 10.16
CA PHE A 215 17.27 3.91 9.09
C PHE A 215 15.85 4.19 9.58
N ASP A 216 15.66 4.33 10.90
CA ASP A 216 14.35 4.57 11.53
C ASP A 216 13.29 3.51 11.16
N THR A 217 13.68 2.23 11.25
CA THR A 217 12.86 1.07 10.86
C THR A 217 12.70 0.08 12.01
N TYR A 218 11.88 0.44 13.01
CA TYR A 218 11.67 -0.36 14.23
C TYR A 218 10.52 -1.36 14.16
N GLY A 219 9.88 -1.53 13.00
CA GLY A 219 8.71 -2.37 12.85
C GLY A 219 7.52 -1.83 13.66
N THR A 220 6.98 -2.66 14.56
CA THR A 220 5.91 -2.27 15.50
C THR A 220 6.43 -1.80 16.85
N TYR A 221 7.74 -1.64 17.01
CA TYR A 221 8.38 -1.24 18.27
C TYR A 221 8.67 0.26 18.29
N SER A 222 8.75 0.84 19.49
CA SER A 222 8.95 2.28 19.68
C SER A 222 10.39 2.72 19.42
N ASP A 223 11.36 1.84 19.62
CA ASP A 223 12.79 2.19 19.64
C ASP A 223 13.69 0.96 19.45
N ALA A 224 14.99 1.22 19.33
CA ALA A 224 16.01 0.19 19.15
C ALA A 224 16.11 -0.79 20.34
N ALA A 225 15.86 -0.34 21.57
CA ALA A 225 16.02 -1.16 22.78
C ALA A 225 14.88 -2.19 22.91
N THR A 226 13.64 -1.74 22.70
CA THR A 226 12.45 -2.60 22.68
C THR A 226 12.52 -3.63 21.55
N LEU A 227 12.96 -3.22 20.36
CA LEU A 227 13.25 -4.14 19.26
C LEU A 227 14.35 -5.15 19.63
N PHE A 228 15.48 -4.69 20.19
CA PHE A 228 16.58 -5.56 20.62
C PHE A 228 16.08 -6.64 21.59
N HIS A 229 15.35 -6.27 22.63
CA HIS A 229 14.78 -7.22 23.60
C HIS A 229 13.83 -8.21 22.93
N ARG A 230 13.03 -7.77 21.95
CA ARG A 230 12.19 -8.68 21.19
C ARG A 230 13.01 -9.69 20.39
N LEU A 231 14.01 -9.23 19.64
CA LEU A 231 14.88 -10.08 18.83
C LEU A 231 15.60 -11.14 19.70
N LYS A 232 15.93 -10.82 20.95
CA LYS A 232 16.49 -11.79 21.91
C LYS A 232 15.55 -12.96 22.23
N THR A 233 14.25 -12.80 22.05
CA THR A 233 13.26 -13.89 22.23
C THR A 233 13.04 -14.75 20.99
N LEU A 234 13.66 -14.41 19.85
CA LEU A 234 13.36 -15.03 18.56
C LEU A 234 13.49 -16.55 18.58
N ARG A 235 12.72 -17.26 17.76
CA ARG A 235 12.87 -18.70 17.54
C ARG A 235 12.96 -18.98 16.05
N VAL A 236 13.87 -19.87 15.65
CA VAL A 236 13.92 -20.38 14.28
C VAL A 236 13.31 -21.78 14.28
N VAL A 237 12.24 -21.98 13.53
CA VAL A 237 11.48 -23.23 13.49
C VAL A 237 11.50 -23.82 12.09
N GLU A 238 11.97 -25.05 11.98
CA GLU A 238 11.95 -25.80 10.73
C GLU A 238 10.55 -26.35 10.44
N VAL A 239 10.10 -26.21 9.20
CA VAL A 239 8.78 -26.67 8.75
C VAL A 239 8.88 -27.37 7.40
N SER A 240 8.00 -28.33 7.17
CA SER A 240 8.02 -29.16 5.95
C SER A 240 7.56 -28.38 4.71
N LYS A 241 6.49 -27.60 4.84
CA LYS A 241 5.91 -26.81 3.74
C LYS A 241 5.32 -25.51 4.26
N MET A 242 5.64 -24.42 3.58
CA MET A 242 5.03 -23.11 3.77
C MET A 242 4.47 -22.62 2.45
N PHE A 243 3.30 -22.01 2.53
CA PHE A 243 2.68 -21.33 1.42
C PHE A 243 2.31 -19.92 1.85
N SER A 244 2.40 -18.97 0.92
CA SER A 244 1.91 -17.61 1.12
C SER A 244 0.72 -17.38 0.20
N ALA A 245 -0.32 -16.76 0.72
CA ALA A 245 -1.47 -16.29 -0.03
C ALA A 245 -1.72 -14.83 0.30
N LEU A 246 -2.10 -14.05 -0.70
CA LEU A 246 -2.60 -12.69 -0.48
C LEU A 246 -4.04 -12.80 0.01
N GLU A 247 -4.38 -11.98 0.99
CA GLU A 247 -5.69 -11.92 1.62
C GLU A 247 -6.14 -10.47 1.72
N MET A 248 -7.40 -10.22 1.37
CA MET A 248 -8.07 -8.94 1.64
C MET A 248 -9.53 -9.19 1.98
N VAL A 249 -10.19 -8.18 2.54
CA VAL A 249 -11.63 -8.19 2.79
C VAL A 249 -12.28 -7.20 1.83
N GLN A 250 -13.36 -7.62 1.19
CA GLN A 250 -14.22 -6.79 0.34
C GLN A 250 -15.64 -7.33 0.42
N ASP A 251 -16.65 -6.46 0.55
CA ASP A 251 -18.04 -6.85 0.77
C ASP A 251 -18.20 -7.86 1.93
N GLU A 252 -17.47 -7.62 3.03
CA GLU A 252 -17.40 -8.50 4.21
C GLU A 252 -16.87 -9.93 3.93
N GLN A 253 -16.44 -10.22 2.71
CA GLN A 253 -15.91 -11.50 2.29
C GLN A 253 -14.39 -11.50 2.29
N ILE A 254 -13.78 -12.55 2.87
CA ILE A 254 -12.35 -12.77 2.79
C ILE A 254 -11.99 -13.37 1.43
N ILE A 255 -11.26 -12.61 0.62
CA ILE A 255 -10.81 -13.02 -0.71
C ILE A 255 -9.34 -13.40 -0.65
N ARG A 256 -9.00 -14.54 -1.26
CA ARG A 256 -7.65 -15.12 -1.22
C ARG A 256 -7.10 -15.43 -2.61
N SER A 257 -5.82 -15.10 -2.82
CA SER A 257 -5.07 -15.60 -3.96
C SER A 257 -4.78 -17.10 -3.81
N THR A 258 -4.39 -17.74 -4.92
CA THR A 258 -3.92 -19.12 -4.88
C THR A 258 -2.64 -19.20 -4.06
N PRO A 259 -2.56 -20.05 -3.01
CA PRO A 259 -1.35 -20.18 -2.20
C PRO A 259 -0.14 -20.59 -3.04
N LYS A 260 0.98 -19.90 -2.87
CA LYS A 260 2.26 -20.18 -3.54
C LYS A 260 3.30 -20.65 -2.54
N PRO A 261 4.21 -21.57 -2.89
CA PRO A 261 5.31 -21.94 -2.00
C PRO A 261 6.10 -20.71 -1.56
N THR A 262 6.35 -20.59 -0.26
CA THR A 262 7.26 -19.58 0.30
C THR A 262 8.38 -20.25 1.07
N VAL A 263 9.52 -19.57 1.16
CA VAL A 263 10.73 -20.11 1.76
C VAL A 263 11.09 -19.45 3.08
N ALA A 264 10.44 -18.36 3.50
CA ALA A 264 10.68 -17.72 4.79
C ALA A 264 9.42 -17.00 5.27
N HIS A 265 9.18 -17.00 6.59
CA HIS A 265 8.12 -16.21 7.21
C HIS A 265 8.52 -15.79 8.63
N ILE A 266 8.18 -14.57 9.01
CA ILE A 266 8.26 -14.08 10.39
C ILE A 266 6.83 -13.98 10.92
N SER A 267 6.53 -14.65 12.04
CA SER A 267 5.23 -14.54 12.68
C SER A 267 5.01 -13.12 13.19
N ASN A 268 3.94 -12.48 12.72
CA ASN A 268 3.63 -11.09 13.07
C ASN A 268 2.71 -10.96 14.30
N ASN A 269 2.75 -11.94 15.20
CA ASN A 269 2.02 -11.93 16.47
C ASN A 269 2.87 -11.24 17.56
N THR A 270 2.22 -10.39 18.35
CA THR A 270 2.86 -9.60 19.42
C THR A 270 3.50 -10.46 20.49
N THR A 271 3.07 -11.72 20.64
CA THR A 271 3.52 -12.62 21.69
C THR A 271 4.69 -13.52 21.27
N ASP A 272 4.78 -13.91 19.99
CA ASP A 272 5.79 -14.86 19.51
C ASP A 272 6.57 -14.32 18.31
N PHE A 273 7.90 -14.28 18.39
CA PHE A 273 8.74 -13.83 17.28
C PHE A 273 9.44 -15.05 16.68
N THR A 274 8.71 -15.76 15.82
CA THR A 274 9.18 -17.01 15.21
C THR A 274 9.49 -16.81 13.73
N ILE A 275 10.70 -17.18 13.34
CA ILE A 275 11.14 -17.30 11.95
C ILE A 275 10.93 -18.75 11.52
N TYR A 276 10.10 -18.97 10.50
CA TYR A 276 9.88 -20.28 9.92
C TYR A 276 10.78 -20.48 8.69
N VAL A 277 11.47 -21.61 8.66
CA VAL A 277 12.40 -22.00 7.59
C VAL A 277 12.09 -23.41 7.09
N PRO A 278 12.40 -23.75 5.81
CA PRO A 278 12.24 -25.10 5.31
C PRO A 278 13.12 -26.09 6.10
N ASN A 279 12.66 -27.34 6.24
CA ASN A 279 13.45 -28.43 6.81
C ASN A 279 14.42 -29.07 5.79
N ASP A 280 14.16 -28.93 4.49
CA ASP A 280 15.09 -29.30 3.43
C ASP A 280 16.36 -28.43 3.50
N LYS A 281 17.55 -29.05 3.58
CA LYS A 281 18.81 -28.32 3.86
C LYS A 281 19.18 -27.33 2.76
N LYS A 282 18.92 -27.65 1.49
CA LYS A 282 19.22 -26.74 0.37
C LYS A 282 18.27 -25.54 0.37
N ALA A 283 16.98 -25.79 0.55
CA ALA A 283 15.97 -24.74 0.67
C ALA A 283 16.18 -23.89 1.94
N GLN A 284 16.65 -24.50 3.02
CA GLN A 284 17.00 -23.83 4.27
C GLN A 284 18.17 -22.88 4.09
N GLN A 285 19.28 -23.30 3.46
CA GLN A 285 20.39 -22.40 3.15
C GLN A 285 19.92 -21.23 2.27
N ARG A 286 19.17 -21.51 1.20
CA ARG A 286 18.60 -20.46 0.35
C ARG A 286 17.68 -19.52 1.13
N CYS A 287 16.86 -20.05 2.04
CA CYS A 287 16.01 -19.27 2.92
C CYS A 287 16.85 -18.31 3.76
N LEU A 288 17.83 -18.83 4.51
CA LEU A 288 18.64 -18.05 5.45
C LEU A 288 19.44 -16.96 4.74
N PHE A 289 20.13 -17.27 3.64
CA PHE A 289 21.04 -16.32 3.00
C PHE A 289 20.39 -15.41 1.95
N SER A 290 19.17 -15.70 1.49
CA SER A 290 18.53 -14.93 0.42
C SER A 290 17.14 -14.39 0.78
N ALA A 291 16.26 -15.24 1.32
CA ALA A 291 14.89 -14.85 1.59
C ALA A 291 14.73 -14.13 2.94
N LEU A 292 15.41 -14.61 3.98
CA LEU A 292 15.30 -14.07 5.33
C LEU A 292 15.70 -12.59 5.43
N PRO A 293 16.80 -12.11 4.82
CA PRO A 293 17.13 -10.68 4.85
C PRO A 293 15.98 -9.80 4.31
N ARG A 294 15.32 -10.26 3.23
CA ARG A 294 14.18 -9.54 2.61
C ARG A 294 12.93 -9.56 3.47
N VAL A 295 12.63 -10.71 4.08
CA VAL A 295 11.47 -10.82 4.99
C VAL A 295 11.69 -9.99 6.26
N LEU A 296 12.93 -9.98 6.79
CA LEU A 296 13.28 -9.18 7.95
C LEU A 296 13.26 -7.67 7.66
N GLU A 297 13.76 -7.24 6.51
CA GLU A 297 13.63 -5.86 6.03
C GLU A 297 12.17 -5.43 5.96
N LYS A 298 11.32 -6.21 5.28
CA LYS A 298 9.88 -5.92 5.17
C LYS A 298 9.22 -5.84 6.55
N TRP A 299 9.60 -6.73 7.47
CA TRP A 299 9.06 -6.77 8.83
C TRP A 299 9.49 -5.56 9.68
N LEU A 300 10.75 -5.12 9.58
CA LEU A 300 11.25 -3.90 10.24
C LEU A 300 10.62 -2.62 9.67
N ARG A 301 10.18 -2.67 8.42
CA ARG A 301 9.62 -1.51 7.72
C ARG A 301 8.10 -1.33 7.91
N GLN A 302 7.35 -2.41 8.19
CA GLN A 302 5.88 -2.43 8.31
C GLN A 302 5.18 -1.64 7.19
N ASP A 303 5.64 -1.83 5.96
CA ASP A 303 5.13 -1.19 4.75
C ASP A 303 5.34 0.33 4.58
N ASN A 304 6.09 1.00 5.47
CA ASN A 304 6.57 2.38 5.25
C ASN A 304 7.52 2.48 4.05
N TYR A 305 7.29 3.38 3.10
CA TYR A 305 8.21 3.58 1.97
C TYR A 305 9.48 4.32 2.43
N SER A 306 10.52 3.58 2.83
CA SER A 306 11.84 4.13 3.14
C SER A 306 12.70 4.24 1.87
N ARG A 307 13.53 5.28 1.78
CA ARG A 307 14.49 5.47 0.67
C ARG A 307 15.68 4.51 0.74
N HIS A 308 15.85 3.77 1.85
CA HIS A 308 17.06 3.00 2.17
C HIS A 308 16.89 1.47 2.11
N THR A 309 15.93 0.97 1.31
CA THR A 309 15.67 -0.49 1.20
C THR A 309 16.91 -1.29 0.81
N SER A 310 17.78 -0.74 -0.04
CA SER A 310 18.97 -1.46 -0.51
C SER A 310 20.03 -1.58 0.60
N GLU A 311 20.22 -0.51 1.36
CA GLU A 311 21.19 -0.41 2.45
C GLU A 311 20.77 -1.30 3.61
N VAL A 312 19.50 -1.21 4.04
CA VAL A 312 18.92 -2.11 5.05
C VAL A 312 19.09 -3.56 4.63
N LEU A 313 18.73 -3.91 3.39
CA LEU A 313 18.83 -5.28 2.89
C LEU A 313 20.29 -5.77 2.85
N SER A 314 21.22 -4.91 2.43
CA SER A 314 22.66 -5.23 2.40
C SER A 314 23.19 -5.51 3.81
N SER A 315 22.92 -4.63 4.77
CA SER A 315 23.38 -4.81 6.16
C SER A 315 22.76 -6.04 6.81
N LEU A 316 21.46 -6.30 6.62
CA LEU A 316 20.83 -7.52 7.13
C LEU A 316 21.42 -8.79 6.48
N THR A 317 21.79 -8.73 5.21
CA THR A 317 22.47 -9.83 4.52
C THR A 317 23.84 -10.09 5.13
N SER A 318 24.65 -9.05 5.36
CA SER A 318 25.94 -9.16 6.04
C SER A 318 25.79 -9.75 7.44
N ILE A 319 24.81 -9.28 8.22
CA ILE A 319 24.55 -9.79 9.58
C ILE A 319 24.24 -11.29 9.56
N ILE A 320 23.38 -11.72 8.63
CA ILE A 320 22.99 -13.13 8.55
C ILE A 320 24.15 -14.00 8.05
N ALA A 321 24.98 -13.48 7.14
CA ALA A 321 26.07 -14.23 6.51
C ALA A 321 27.35 -14.34 7.35
N SER A 322 27.70 -13.30 8.12
CA SER A 322 29.00 -13.19 8.80
C SER A 322 29.01 -13.74 10.22
N ASP A 323 30.19 -14.07 10.75
CA ASP A 323 30.35 -14.37 12.17
C ASP A 323 30.20 -13.10 13.02
N ILE A 324 29.69 -13.24 14.25
CA ILE A 324 29.48 -12.10 15.15
C ILE A 324 30.76 -11.33 15.47
N SER A 325 31.91 -11.99 15.49
CA SER A 325 33.20 -11.38 15.83
C SER A 325 33.64 -10.26 14.89
N VAL A 326 33.13 -10.23 13.65
CA VAL A 326 33.49 -9.23 12.63
C VAL A 326 32.36 -8.25 12.33
N LEU A 327 31.18 -8.41 12.96
CA LEU A 327 30.01 -7.62 12.58
C LEU A 327 30.13 -6.15 12.95
N ASP A 328 30.89 -5.80 13.99
CA ASP A 328 31.06 -4.40 14.37
C ASP A 328 31.81 -3.61 13.30
N GLU A 329 32.93 -4.16 12.83
CA GLU A 329 33.74 -3.60 11.74
C GLU A 329 32.94 -3.52 10.43
N ILE A 330 32.24 -4.60 10.06
CA ILE A 330 31.41 -4.63 8.84
C ILE A 330 30.31 -3.56 8.89
N LEU A 331 29.66 -3.39 10.04
CA LEU A 331 28.59 -2.41 10.18
C LEU A 331 29.14 -0.97 10.23
N GLU A 332 30.31 -0.76 10.83
CA GLU A 332 31.01 0.52 10.79
C GLU A 332 31.38 0.93 9.36
N ASP A 333 31.95 0.02 8.57
CA ASP A 333 32.25 0.23 7.14
C ASP A 333 31.00 0.55 6.31
N GLN A 334 29.84 0.05 6.74
CA GLN A 334 28.54 0.32 6.12
C GLN A 334 27.88 1.61 6.63
N GLY A 335 28.52 2.35 7.54
CA GLY A 335 27.99 3.60 8.11
C GLY A 335 26.82 3.39 9.07
N ILE A 336 26.71 2.21 9.68
CA ILE A 336 25.64 1.85 10.61
C ILE A 336 26.02 2.29 12.04
N ILE A 337 25.16 3.08 12.68
CA ILE A 337 25.46 3.69 13.98
C ILE A 337 25.55 2.65 15.11
N GLU A 338 26.34 2.95 16.13
CA GLU A 338 26.28 2.22 17.41
C GLU A 338 25.09 2.67 18.26
N LEU A 339 24.63 1.79 19.14
CA LEU A 339 23.53 2.09 20.06
C LEU A 339 24.07 2.40 21.46
N PRO A 340 23.42 3.33 22.20
CA PRO A 340 23.93 3.80 23.48
C PRO A 340 23.72 2.81 24.65
N PHE A 341 23.06 1.68 24.43
CA PHE A 341 22.76 0.70 25.46
C PHE A 341 23.67 -0.53 25.40
N GLU A 342 24.01 -1.06 26.58
CA GLU A 342 24.94 -2.18 26.71
C GLU A 342 24.37 -3.49 26.15
N ARG A 343 25.26 -4.25 25.48
CA ARG A 343 25.04 -5.63 25.07
C ARG A 343 25.04 -6.52 26.32
N HIS A 344 23.91 -6.60 27.01
CA HIS A 344 23.77 -7.65 28.01
C HIS A 344 23.66 -8.99 27.26
N ASP A 345 24.78 -9.71 27.17
CA ASP A 345 24.83 -11.04 26.58
C ASP A 345 23.90 -11.97 27.36
N ILE A 346 23.15 -12.81 26.62
CA ILE A 346 22.43 -13.89 27.29
C ILE A 346 23.49 -14.90 27.68
N ASP A 347 23.63 -15.15 28.97
CA ASP A 347 24.21 -16.38 29.46
C ASP A 347 23.32 -17.54 28.97
N ASP A 348 23.72 -18.18 27.87
CA ASP A 348 22.99 -19.28 27.22
C ASP A 348 22.76 -20.48 28.19
N THR A 349 23.40 -20.47 29.37
CA THR A 349 23.18 -21.45 30.45
C THR A 349 21.83 -21.31 31.16
N ARG A 350 21.12 -20.18 30.99
CA ARG A 350 19.78 -19.95 31.59
C ARG A 350 18.61 -20.23 30.66
N ILE A 351 18.84 -20.76 29.45
CA ILE A 351 17.75 -21.32 28.64
C ILE A 351 17.25 -22.56 29.40
N PRO A 352 15.96 -22.63 29.82
CA PRO A 352 15.42 -23.87 30.36
C PRO A 352 15.68 -24.95 29.32
N SER A 353 16.31 -26.07 29.70
CA SER A 353 16.45 -27.20 28.80
C SER A 353 15.04 -27.63 28.37
N TRP A 354 14.60 -27.15 27.22
CA TRP A 354 13.39 -27.68 26.59
C TRP A 354 13.79 -29.03 26.01
N SER A 355 13.89 -30.01 26.90
CA SER A 355 13.95 -31.43 26.57
C SER A 355 12.76 -31.72 25.66
N THR A 356 12.98 -31.75 24.34
CA THR A 356 12.12 -32.35 23.31
C THR A 356 10.61 -32.34 23.61
N ARG A 357 10.04 -31.22 24.05
CA ARG A 357 8.61 -31.14 24.34
C ARG A 357 7.92 -30.74 23.05
N LYS A 358 7.20 -31.71 22.46
CA LYS A 358 6.24 -31.48 21.38
C LYS A 358 5.34 -30.30 21.76
N ILE A 359 5.43 -29.21 21.03
CA ILE A 359 4.52 -28.07 21.21
C ILE A 359 3.20 -28.46 20.56
N VAL A 360 2.20 -28.79 21.37
CA VAL A 360 0.83 -29.04 20.91
C VAL A 360 0.13 -27.68 20.81
N VAL A 361 -0.11 -27.22 19.59
CA VAL A 361 -0.93 -26.04 19.35
C VAL A 361 -2.40 -26.46 19.45
N LYS A 362 -3.12 -25.97 20.47
CA LYS A 362 -4.56 -26.17 20.62
C LYS A 362 -5.29 -25.17 19.71
N LEU A 363 -6.17 -25.68 18.84
CA LEU A 363 -7.03 -24.86 17.98
C LEU A 363 -8.15 -24.22 18.82
N PRO A 364 -8.65 -23.01 18.47
CA PRO A 364 -9.88 -22.48 19.04
C PRO A 364 -11.08 -23.24 18.45
N GLY A 365 -11.96 -23.78 19.30
CA GLY A 365 -13.26 -24.32 18.88
C GLY A 365 -13.50 -25.83 19.10
N GLN A 366 -12.72 -26.53 19.91
CA GLN A 366 -13.09 -27.88 20.36
C GLN A 366 -13.15 -27.95 21.88
N ASP A 367 -14.39 -27.93 22.38
CA ASP A 367 -14.72 -28.35 23.73
C ASP A 367 -14.96 -29.87 23.80
N VAL A 368 -14.62 -30.39 24.99
CA VAL A 368 -15.00 -31.67 25.60
C VAL A 368 -14.09 -32.91 25.39
N ALA A 369 -13.27 -33.08 26.43
CA ALA A 369 -13.00 -34.29 27.23
C ALA A 369 -12.97 -35.67 26.57
N LYS A 370 -11.81 -36.35 26.67
CA LYS A 370 -11.72 -37.73 27.18
C LYS A 370 -10.46 -37.91 28.03
N THR A 371 -10.69 -38.13 29.32
CA THR A 371 -9.79 -38.81 30.24
C THR A 371 -9.66 -40.26 29.79
N VAL A 372 -8.45 -40.77 29.57
CA VAL A 372 -8.15 -42.21 29.65
C VAL A 372 -6.79 -42.35 30.30
N GLY A 373 -6.77 -43.03 31.44
CA GLY A 373 -5.59 -43.26 32.25
C GLY A 373 -4.82 -44.54 31.91
N TRP A 374 -3.59 -44.54 32.44
CA TRP A 374 -2.69 -45.63 32.85
C TRP A 374 -2.21 -46.69 31.85
N GLY A 375 -0.88 -46.90 31.91
CA GLY A 375 -0.16 -48.04 31.36
C GLY A 375 1.35 -47.88 31.56
N VAL A 376 1.84 -48.28 32.74
CA VAL A 376 3.25 -48.52 33.07
C VAL A 376 3.75 -49.71 32.24
N TRP A 377 4.93 -49.60 31.62
CA TRP A 377 6.13 -50.47 31.71
C TRP A 377 7.24 -49.86 30.85
#